data_AF-A0A4Q3N1F2-F1
#
_entry.id   AF-A0A4Q3N1F2-F1
#
_cell.length_a   1.000
_cell.length_b   1.000
_cell.length_c   1.000
_cell.angle_alpha   90.00
_cell.angle_beta   90.00
_cell.angle_gamma   90.00
#
_symmetry.space_group_name_H-M   'P 1'
#
loop_
_entity.id
_entity.type
_entity.pdbx_description
1 polymer ?
#
loop_
_entity_poly.entity_id
_entity_poly.type
_entity_poly.pdbx_seq_one_letter_code
_entity_poly.pdbx_strand_id
1 'polypeptide(L)'
;MLMEDWIFNQETGTFEVRVWGIAPVVDLKVDGNVVDDYTPFWVYFPEFRYIMATRKVAMAENDATNLSYDDWFTRRLFDSKVYKISNPRDLPLSAFFQGPALIREQKRVDAELQAKLASLTRDYSLKPKPVVKKSKKTRRVPAKD
;
A
#
# COMPACT_ATOMS: atom_id res chain seq x y z
N MET A 1 -1.51 1.64 -14.58
CA MET A 1 -0.66 0.77 -13.75
C MET A 1 -0.18 1.51 -12.52
N LEU A 2 -0.02 0.77 -11.42
CA LEU A 2 0.50 1.29 -10.16
C LEU A 2 1.70 0.44 -9.75
N MET A 3 2.77 1.10 -9.28
CA MET A 3 3.87 0.44 -8.57
C MET A 3 3.66 0.67 -7.08
N GLU A 4 3.42 -0.41 -6.35
CA GLU A 4 3.26 -0.40 -4.91
C GLU A 4 4.38 -1.19 -4.23
N ASP A 5 4.74 -0.75 -3.03
CA ASP A 5 5.66 -1.44 -2.14
C ASP A 5 5.01 -1.58 -0.77
N TRP A 6 5.32 -2.69 -0.10
CA TRP A 6 4.73 -3.06 1.18
C TRP A 6 5.82 -2.95 2.23
N ILE A 7 5.87 -1.81 2.90
CA ILE A 7 6.96 -1.44 3.78
C ILE A 7 6.59 -1.79 5.22
N PHE A 8 7.49 -2.47 5.92
CA PHE A 8 7.36 -2.69 7.35
C PHE A 8 7.87 -1.48 8.12
N ASN A 9 6.99 -0.82 8.87
CA ASN A 9 7.38 0.19 9.82
C ASN A 9 7.77 -0.49 11.15
N GLN A 10 9.05 -0.44 11.50
CA GLN A 10 9.57 -1.10 12.70
C GLN A 10 9.07 -0.46 14.00
N GLU A 11 8.77 0.84 13.99
CA GLU A 11 8.36 1.58 15.19
C GLU A 11 6.91 1.27 15.57
N THR A 12 6.03 1.20 14.57
CA THR A 12 4.61 0.89 14.76
C THR A 12 4.32 -0.61 14.66
N GLY A 13 5.26 -1.40 14.14
CA GLY A 13 5.04 -2.82 13.84
C GLY A 13 4.00 -3.05 12.74
N THR A 14 3.65 -2.02 11.97
CA THR A 14 2.62 -2.10 10.93
C THR A 14 3.25 -2.18 9.55
N PHE A 15 2.66 -2.98 8.67
CA PHE A 15 2.93 -2.86 7.23
C PHE A 15 2.08 -1.72 6.67
N GLU A 16 2.72 -0.87 5.88
CA GLU A 16 2.07 0.23 5.17
C GLU A 16 2.24 0.02 3.67
N VAL A 17 1.14 0.16 2.93
CA VAL A 17 1.19 0.16 1.48
C VAL A 17 1.65 1.54 1.03
N ARG A 18 2.73 1.57 0.24
CA ARG A 18 3.26 2.80 -0.34
C ARG A 18 3.25 2.71 -1.87
N VAL A 19 2.49 3.60 -2.50
CA VAL A 19 2.53 3.77 -3.95
C VAL A 19 3.76 4.60 -4.32
N TRP A 20 4.60 4.05 -5.19
CA TRP A 20 5.82 4.69 -5.69
C TRP A 20 5.60 5.39 -7.02
N GLY A 21 4.80 4.80 -7.90
CA GLY A 21 4.58 5.34 -9.23
C GLY A 21 3.22 5.00 -9.82
N ILE A 22 2.74 5.91 -10.67
CA ILE A 22 1.50 5.76 -11.42
C ILE A 22 1.83 5.92 -12.90
N ALA A 23 1.32 5.01 -13.73
CA ALA A 23 1.41 5.12 -15.17
C ALA A 23 0.01 4.99 -15.80
N PRO A 24 -0.35 5.83 -16.78
CA PRO A 24 -1.51 5.55 -17.62
C PRO A 24 -1.26 4.26 -18.43
N VAL A 25 -2.34 3.53 -18.71
CA VAL A 25 -2.32 2.37 -19.62
C VAL A 25 -3.07 2.78 -20.86
N VAL A 26 -2.46 2.57 -22.03
CA VAL A 26 -3.05 2.91 -23.32
C VAL A 26 -3.18 1.64 -24.13
N ASP A 27 -4.41 1.33 -24.53
CA ASP A 27 -4.73 0.22 -25.41
C ASP A 27 -4.27 0.56 -26.83
N LEU A 28 -3.36 -0.24 -27.37
CA LEU A 28 -2.97 -0.18 -28.78
C LEU A 28 -4.04 -0.88 -29.61
N LYS A 29 -4.75 -0.08 -30.41
CA LYS A 29 -5.80 -0.57 -31.31
C LYS A 29 -5.27 -0.66 -32.72
N VAL A 30 -5.39 -1.84 -33.33
CA VAL A 30 -5.17 -2.06 -34.77
C VAL A 30 -6.48 -2.52 -35.35
N ASP A 31 -7.00 -1.79 -36.33
CA ASP A 31 -8.26 -2.09 -37.02
C ASP A 31 -9.45 -2.30 -36.07
N GLY A 32 -9.56 -1.43 -35.05
CA GLY A 32 -10.63 -1.47 -34.05
C GLY A 32 -10.47 -2.54 -32.97
N ASN A 33 -9.53 -3.48 -33.11
CA ASN A 33 -9.25 -4.50 -32.11
C ASN A 33 -8.08 -4.07 -31.21
N VAL A 34 -8.23 -4.29 -29.90
CA VAL A 34 -7.14 -4.09 -28.93
C VAL A 34 -6.15 -5.23 -29.10
N VAL A 35 -4.91 -4.90 -29.48
CA VAL A 35 -3.85 -5.88 -29.77
C VAL A 35 -2.91 -6.02 -28.57
N ASP A 36 -2.54 -4.90 -27.97
CA ASP A 36 -1.59 -4.86 -26.86
C ASP A 36 -1.85 -3.60 -26.03
N ASP A 37 -1.33 -3.57 -24.81
CA ASP A 37 -1.40 -2.40 -23.93
C ASP A 37 0.01 -1.94 -23.64
N TYR A 38 0.25 -0.63 -23.67
CA TYR A 38 1.55 -0.08 -23.29
C TYR A 38 1.42 1.03 -22.25
N THR A 39 2.49 1.20 -21.48
CA THR A 39 2.60 2.28 -20.49
C THR A 39 3.57 3.33 -21.04
N PRO A 40 3.10 4.54 -21.41
CA PRO A 40 3.94 5.50 -22.10
C PRO A 40 5.00 6.13 -21.18
N PHE A 41 4.67 6.36 -19.91
CA PHE A 41 5.59 6.91 -18.92
C PHE A 41 5.12 6.61 -17.49
N TRP A 42 6.07 6.67 -16.56
CA TRP A 42 5.83 6.58 -15.13
C TRP A 42 5.90 7.96 -14.48
N VAL A 43 4.92 8.27 -13.65
CA VAL A 43 4.92 9.45 -12.78
C VAL A 43 5.31 9.01 -11.39
N TYR A 44 6.31 9.67 -10.83
CA TYR A 44 6.74 9.46 -9.46
C TYR A 44 5.68 10.02 -8.49
N PHE A 45 5.05 9.13 -7.73
CA PHE A 45 3.86 9.47 -6.93
C PHE A 45 4.14 10.47 -5.80
N PRO A 46 5.26 10.40 -5.04
CA PRO A 46 5.52 11.32 -3.93
C PRO A 46 5.48 12.81 -4.31
N GLU A 47 6.02 13.18 -5.46
CA GLU A 47 6.00 14.56 -5.96
C GLU A 47 4.58 15.02 -6.37
N PHE A 48 3.74 14.07 -6.78
CA PHE A 48 2.37 14.34 -7.21
C PHE A 48 1.37 14.41 -6.04
N ARG A 49 1.79 14.06 -4.81
CA ARG A 49 0.91 14.04 -3.62
C ARG A 49 0.28 15.39 -3.33
N TYR A 50 0.98 16.50 -3.55
CA TYR A 50 0.42 17.84 -3.27
C TYR A 50 -0.83 18.12 -4.13
N ILE A 51 -0.79 17.69 -5.40
CA ILE A 51 -1.90 17.84 -6.35
C ILE A 51 -3.05 16.91 -5.97
N MET A 52 -2.72 15.65 -5.63
CA MET A 52 -3.68 14.62 -5.22
C MET A 52 -4.40 14.99 -3.91
N ALA A 53 -3.69 15.59 -2.95
CA ALA A 53 -4.26 15.99 -1.66
C ALA A 53 -5.28 17.14 -1.80
N THR A 54 -5.09 18.00 -2.80
CA THR A 54 -5.98 19.15 -3.05
C THR A 54 -7.31 18.72 -3.70
N ARG A 55 -7.29 17.62 -4.46
CA ARG A 55 -8.46 17.14 -5.20
C ARG A 55 -9.22 16.08 -4.40
N LYS A 56 -10.53 16.28 -4.26
CA LYS A 56 -11.43 15.28 -3.66
C LYS A 56 -11.77 14.19 -4.66
N VAL A 57 -11.90 12.96 -4.17
CA VAL A 57 -12.41 11.84 -4.96
C VAL A 57 -13.91 12.00 -5.12
N ALA A 58 -14.39 12.10 -6.37
CA ALA A 58 -15.81 12.07 -6.64
C ALA A 58 -16.32 10.62 -6.52
N MET A 59 -17.13 10.33 -5.51
CA MET A 59 -17.81 9.05 -5.37
C MET A 59 -19.25 9.18 -5.82
N ALA A 60 -19.66 8.37 -6.80
CA ALA A 60 -21.02 8.44 -7.36
C ALA A 60 -22.11 8.11 -6.34
N GLU A 61 -21.81 7.27 -5.35
CA GLU A 61 -22.77 6.80 -4.34
C GLU A 61 -22.75 7.61 -3.04
N ASN A 62 -21.71 8.40 -2.76
CA ASN A 62 -21.57 9.10 -1.48
C ASN A 62 -20.75 10.41 -1.58
N ASP A 63 -21.46 11.54 -1.65
CA ASP A 63 -20.88 12.90 -1.67
C ASP A 63 -20.46 13.41 -0.28
N ALA A 64 -20.76 12.67 0.80
CA ALA A 64 -20.39 13.08 2.17
C ALA A 64 -18.92 12.78 2.52
N THR A 65 -18.21 12.02 1.68
CA THR A 65 -16.83 11.62 1.92
C THR A 65 -15.85 12.72 1.46
N ASN A 66 -15.27 13.47 2.41
CA ASN A 66 -14.21 14.46 2.14
C ASN A 66 -12.82 13.82 1.89
N LEU A 67 -12.75 12.68 1.21
CA LEU A 67 -11.49 11.99 0.95
C LEU A 67 -10.75 12.64 -0.21
N SER A 68 -9.47 12.95 -0.01
CA SER A 68 -8.59 13.36 -1.10
C SER A 68 -8.11 12.15 -1.91
N TYR A 69 -7.65 12.37 -3.15
CA TYR A 69 -7.00 11.28 -3.90
C TYR A 69 -5.76 10.76 -3.18
N ASP A 70 -5.06 11.60 -2.43
CA ASP A 70 -3.91 11.20 -1.63
C ASP A 70 -4.29 10.18 -0.53
N ASP A 71 -5.38 10.45 0.20
CA ASP A 71 -5.95 9.55 1.20
C ASP A 71 -6.42 8.24 0.56
N TRP A 72 -7.03 8.32 -0.62
CA TRP A 72 -7.53 7.17 -1.37
C TRP A 72 -6.43 6.18 -1.71
N PHE A 73 -5.30 6.67 -2.24
CA PHE A 73 -4.14 5.82 -2.54
C PHE A 73 -3.43 5.33 -1.28
N THR A 74 -3.25 6.19 -0.28
CA THR A 74 -2.55 5.83 0.97
C THR A 74 -3.30 4.76 1.75
N ARG A 75 -4.64 4.80 1.76
CA ARG A 75 -5.49 3.81 2.40
C ARG A 75 -5.82 2.61 1.50
N ARG A 76 -5.27 2.58 0.28
CA ARG A 76 -5.54 1.55 -0.75
C ARG A 76 -7.04 1.32 -0.97
N LEU A 77 -7.82 2.38 -1.06
CA LEU A 77 -9.27 2.32 -1.28
C LEU A 77 -9.63 2.03 -2.75
N PHE A 78 -8.78 1.36 -3.51
CA PHE A 78 -9.01 1.08 -4.92
C PHE A 78 -8.96 -0.42 -5.20
N ASP A 79 -9.76 -0.85 -6.18
CA ASP A 79 -9.67 -2.20 -6.73
C ASP A 79 -8.47 -2.30 -7.66
N SER A 80 -7.72 -3.39 -7.56
CA SER A 80 -6.56 -3.64 -8.42
C SER A 80 -6.41 -5.10 -8.78
N LYS A 81 -5.60 -5.35 -9.80
CA LYS A 81 -5.24 -6.68 -10.27
C LYS A 81 -3.72 -6.77 -10.34
N VAL A 82 -3.15 -7.76 -9.67
CA VAL A 82 -1.69 -7.94 -9.61
C VAL A 82 -1.17 -8.30 -11.00
N TYR A 83 -0.42 -7.39 -11.63
CA TYR A 83 0.15 -7.63 -12.96
C TYR A 83 1.49 -8.38 -12.88
N LYS A 84 2.34 -7.96 -11.94
CA LYS A 84 3.69 -8.46 -11.74
C LYS A 84 4.01 -8.42 -10.25
N ILE A 85 4.79 -9.40 -9.79
CA ILE A 85 5.39 -9.44 -8.45
C ILE A 85 6.90 -9.43 -8.58
N SER A 86 7.60 -9.05 -7.50
CA SER A 86 9.04 -9.20 -7.43
C SER A 86 9.42 -10.67 -7.64
N ASN A 87 10.19 -10.95 -8.68
CA ASN A 87 10.64 -12.29 -9.00
C ASN A 87 12.04 -12.26 -9.63
N PRO A 88 12.85 -13.33 -9.49
CA PRO A 88 14.23 -13.35 -9.97
C PRO A 88 14.39 -13.16 -11.49
N ARG A 89 13.36 -13.47 -12.28
CA ARG A 89 13.39 -13.36 -13.75
C ARG A 89 12.80 -12.05 -14.26
N ASP A 90 12.29 -11.22 -13.37
CA ASP A 90 11.58 -9.97 -13.65
C ASP A 90 10.44 -10.09 -14.68
N LEU A 91 9.78 -11.25 -14.76
CA LEU A 91 8.68 -11.50 -15.71
C LEU A 91 7.30 -11.21 -15.10
N PRO A 92 6.30 -10.79 -15.89
CA PRO A 92 4.93 -10.63 -15.41
C PRO A 92 4.27 -11.97 -15.11
N LEU A 93 3.18 -11.97 -14.33
CA LEU A 93 2.46 -13.21 -13.99
C LEU A 93 1.91 -13.93 -15.24
N SER A 94 1.59 -13.18 -16.29
CA SER A 94 1.12 -13.72 -17.57
C SER A 94 2.14 -14.62 -18.28
N ALA A 95 3.43 -14.49 -17.97
CA ALA A 95 4.46 -15.36 -18.52
C ALA A 95 4.45 -16.76 -17.87
N PHE A 96 3.90 -16.89 -16.67
CA PHE A 96 3.86 -18.14 -15.90
C PHE A 96 2.50 -18.83 -15.96
N PHE A 97 1.42 -18.05 -16.02
CA PHE A 97 0.05 -18.55 -15.96
C PHE A 97 -0.79 -17.98 -17.10
N GLN A 98 -1.72 -18.78 -17.62
CA GLN A 98 -2.63 -18.36 -18.69
C GLN A 98 -4.09 -18.63 -18.31
N GLY A 99 -5.00 -17.85 -18.89
CA GLY A 99 -6.44 -18.04 -18.75
C GLY A 99 -6.94 -18.03 -17.30
N PRO A 100 -7.77 -19.02 -16.88
CA PRO A 100 -8.33 -19.07 -15.53
C PRO A 100 -7.30 -19.20 -14.40
N ALA A 101 -6.16 -19.85 -14.68
CA ALA A 101 -5.09 -20.03 -13.69
C ALA A 101 -4.45 -18.69 -13.31
N LEU A 102 -4.25 -17.81 -14.29
CA LEU A 102 -3.72 -16.46 -14.05
C LEU A 102 -4.61 -15.68 -13.09
N ILE A 103 -5.92 -15.69 -13.33
CA ILE A 103 -6.90 -14.97 -12.49
C ILE A 103 -6.89 -15.53 -11.06
N ARG A 104 -6.79 -16.85 -10.90
CA ARG A 104 -6.72 -17.50 -9.59
C ARG A 104 -5.46 -17.07 -8.83
N GLU A 105 -4.31 -17.10 -9.48
CA GLU A 105 -3.05 -16.69 -8.84
C GLU A 105 -3.03 -15.20 -8.49
N GLN A 106 -3.56 -14.34 -9.36
CA GLN A 106 -3.68 -12.91 -9.06
C GLN A 106 -4.53 -12.66 -7.82
N LYS A 107 -5.68 -13.34 -7.71
CA LYS A 107 -6.55 -13.27 -6.51
C LYS A 107 -5.87 -13.86 -5.28
N ARG A 108 -5.13 -14.97 -5.43
CA ARG A 108 -4.40 -15.60 -4.32
C ARG A 108 -3.35 -14.65 -3.74
N VAL A 109 -2.56 -14.02 -4.60
CA VAL A 109 -1.51 -13.08 -4.18
C VAL A 109 -2.11 -11.84 -3.52
N ASP A 110 -3.15 -11.24 -4.09
CA ASP A 110 -3.82 -10.08 -3.50
C ASP A 110 -4.41 -10.42 -2.10
N ALA A 111 -5.07 -11.58 -1.98
CA ALA A 111 -5.58 -12.06 -0.69
C ALA A 111 -4.46 -12.33 0.32
N GLU A 112 -3.32 -12.86 -0.11
CA GLU A 112 -2.16 -13.11 0.75
C GLU A 112 -1.58 -11.80 1.30
N LEU A 113 -1.46 -10.77 0.45
CA LEU A 113 -0.98 -9.44 0.85
C LEU A 113 -1.93 -8.79 1.86
N GLN A 114 -3.24 -8.85 1.61
CA GLN A 114 -4.25 -8.33 2.54
C GLN A 114 -4.31 -9.12 3.86
N ALA A 115 -4.18 -10.44 3.81
CA ALA A 115 -4.16 -11.27 5.01
C ALA A 115 -2.94 -10.95 5.89
N LYS A 116 -1.76 -10.77 5.27
CA LYS A 116 -0.54 -10.32 5.97
C LYS A 116 -0.72 -8.95 6.59
N LEU A 117 -1.37 -8.01 5.89
CA LEU A 117 -1.71 -6.69 6.45
C LEU A 117 -2.56 -6.82 7.72
N ALA A 118 -3.62 -7.63 7.64
CA ALA A 118 -4.61 -7.78 8.68
C ALA A 118 -4.06 -8.51 9.92
N SER A 119 -3.31 -9.60 9.73
CA SER A 119 -2.71 -10.35 10.83
C SER A 119 -1.73 -9.50 11.62
N LEU A 120 -0.84 -8.79 10.92
CA LEU A 120 0.21 -8.01 11.56
C LEU A 120 -0.36 -6.76 12.25
N THR A 121 -1.36 -6.11 11.65
CA THR A 121 -2.07 -5.00 12.32
C THR A 121 -2.75 -5.45 13.63
N ARG A 122 -3.26 -6.68 13.68
CA ARG A 122 -3.92 -7.25 14.88
C ARG A 122 -2.94 -7.52 16.02
N ASP A 123 -1.75 -8.02 15.68
CA ASP A 123 -0.74 -8.43 16.67
C ASP A 123 -0.13 -7.24 17.43
N TYR A 124 -0.07 -6.05 16.82
CA TYR A 124 0.54 -4.84 17.43
C TYR A 124 -0.48 -3.82 17.98
N SER A 125 -1.78 -3.98 17.73
CA SER A 125 -2.87 -3.20 18.36
C SER A 125 -3.03 -3.47 19.87
N LEU A 126 -2.40 -4.53 20.38
CA LEU A 126 -2.20 -4.75 21.81
C LEU A 126 -1.27 -3.66 22.36
N LYS A 127 -1.87 -2.54 22.80
CA LYS A 127 -1.17 -1.38 23.37
C LYS A 127 0.06 -1.84 24.17
N PRO A 128 1.27 -1.28 23.93
CA PRO A 128 2.40 -1.59 24.79
C PRO A 128 1.99 -1.26 26.24
N LYS A 129 2.16 -2.24 27.15
CA LYS A 129 1.89 -2.01 28.57
C LYS A 129 2.66 -0.76 28.99
N PRO A 130 2.02 0.23 29.63
CA PRO A 130 2.69 1.46 29.99
C PRO A 130 3.94 1.12 30.79
N VAL A 131 5.09 1.64 30.34
CA VAL A 131 6.37 1.44 31.03
C VAL A 131 6.25 2.11 32.40
N VAL A 132 6.07 1.31 33.44
CA VAL A 132 6.07 1.79 34.83
C VAL A 132 7.48 2.28 35.14
N LYS A 133 7.72 3.59 35.03
CA LYS A 133 8.96 4.23 35.47
C LYS A 133 9.07 4.02 36.98
N LYS A 134 9.95 3.12 37.42
CA LYS A 134 10.31 3.00 38.84
C LYS A 134 10.92 4.33 39.27
N SER A 135 10.24 5.06 40.16
CA SER A 135 10.77 6.29 40.74
C SER A 135 12.09 5.96 41.46
N LYS A 136 13.18 6.62 41.06
CA LYS A 136 14.43 6.56 41.81
C LYS A 136 14.17 7.17 43.18
N LYS A 137 14.13 6.35 44.24
CA LYS A 137 14.15 6.85 45.62
C LYS A 137 15.46 7.61 45.82
N THR A 138 15.38 8.94 45.87
CA THR A 138 16.49 9.78 46.26
C THR A 138 16.84 9.47 47.71
N ARG A 139 17.95 8.75 47.93
CA ARG A 139 18.46 8.43 49.26
C ARG A 139 18.99 9.73 49.87
N ARG A 140 18.21 10.37 50.75
CA ARG A 140 18.67 11.54 51.50
C ARG A 140 19.86 11.10 52.35
N VAL A 141 21.02 11.70 52.10
CA VAL A 141 22.22 11.51 52.93
C VAL A 141 21.99 12.29 54.23
N PRO A 142 22.13 11.69 55.41
CA PRO A 142 22.00 12.43 56.67
C PRO A 142 23.19 13.39 56.83
N ALA A 143 22.90 14.61 57.25
CA ALA A 143 23.90 15.61 57.60
C ALA A 143 24.74 15.09 58.78
N LYS A 144 26.07 15.25 58.69
CA LYS A 144 26.99 15.04 59.79
C LYS A 144 27.09 16.32 60.61
N ASP A 145 27.09 16.15 61.93
CA ASP A 145 27.24 17.18 62.97
C ASP A 145 28.51 18.03 62.83
#